data_AF-A0A9Q8TYL0-F1
#
_entry.id   AF-A0A9Q8TYL0-F1
#
_cell.length_a   1.000
_cell.length_b   1.000
_cell.length_c   1.000
_cell.angle_alpha   90.00
_cell.angle_beta   90.00
_cell.angle_gamma   90.00
#
_symmetry.space_group_name_H-M   'P 1'
#
loop_
_entity.id
_entity.type
_entity.pdbx_description
1 polymer ?
#
loop_
_entity_poly.entity_id
_entity_poly.type
_entity_poly.pdbx_seq_one_letter_code
_entity_poly.pdbx_strand_id
1 'polypeptide(L)'
;MRDLFKNLLGLLIFLTIIYTLYLIYSVTDFLNSEESRIKVTDYEQEIFQKERDLDSLRNEFNKNDIKSSLEDIKLNFDGTPVSWVIKINIKDIAISEETFREQLFNEGFQTLINNEFVIVGPYVDKSRLEIVLEYLNNNTALDNLIIEEW
;
A
#
# COMPACT_ATOMS: atom_id res chain seq x y z
N MET A 1 60.83 8.32 -47.57
CA MET A 1 60.43 8.70 -46.20
C MET A 1 59.52 9.92 -46.18
N ARG A 2 59.92 11.08 -46.72
CA ARG A 2 59.11 12.33 -46.68
C ARG A 2 57.68 12.17 -47.23
N ASP A 3 57.51 11.47 -48.35
CA ASP A 3 56.17 11.27 -48.94
C ASP A 3 55.30 10.29 -48.16
N LEU A 4 55.91 9.30 -47.48
CA LEU A 4 55.21 8.42 -46.55
C LEU A 4 54.69 9.21 -45.34
N PHE A 5 55.52 10.08 -44.75
CA PHE A 5 55.10 10.94 -43.65
C PHE A 5 53.99 11.91 -44.05
N LYS A 6 54.06 12.49 -45.26
CA LYS A 6 53.02 13.38 -45.80
C LYS A 6 51.69 12.66 -46.00
N ASN A 7 51.72 11.45 -46.55
CA ASN A 7 50.53 10.64 -46.77
C ASN A 7 49.92 10.14 -45.45
N LEU A 8 50.76 9.74 -44.48
CA LEU A 8 50.32 9.36 -43.13
C LEU A 8 49.66 10.53 -42.41
N LEU A 9 50.26 11.73 -42.49
CA LEU A 9 49.70 12.94 -41.88
C LEU A 9 48.35 13.31 -42.51
N GLY A 10 48.22 13.21 -43.83
CA GLY A 10 46.95 13.43 -44.54
C GLY A 10 45.86 12.44 -44.11
N LEU A 11 46.22 11.16 -43.96
CA LEU A 11 45.30 10.13 -43.46
C LEU A 11 44.86 10.42 -42.02
N LEU A 12 45.77 10.83 -41.14
CA LEU A 12 45.47 11.16 -39.75
C LEU A 12 44.48 12.33 -39.65
N ILE A 13 44.71 13.39 -40.44
CA ILE A 13 43.81 14.55 -40.53
C ILE A 13 42.43 14.10 -41.02
N PHE A 14 42.37 13.28 -42.06
CA PHE A 14 41.12 12.77 -42.60
C PHE A 14 40.32 11.95 -41.58
N LEU A 15 40.97 11.04 -40.86
CA LEU A 15 40.35 10.26 -39.78
C LEU A 15 39.84 11.15 -38.65
N THR A 16 40.59 12.21 -38.31
CA THR A 16 40.20 13.18 -37.28
C THR A 16 38.94 13.94 -37.68
N ILE A 17 38.82 14.33 -38.95
CA ILE A 17 37.61 14.99 -39.48
C ILE A 17 36.40 14.05 -39.39
N ILE A 18 36.54 12.79 -39.83
CA ILE A 18 35.46 11.80 -39.75
C ILE A 18 35.00 11.60 -38.30
N TYR A 19 35.95 11.42 -37.38
CA TYR A 19 35.64 11.24 -35.98
C TYR A 19 34.93 12.47 -35.38
N THR A 20 35.36 13.67 -35.75
CA THR A 20 34.71 14.92 -35.31
C THR A 20 33.27 15.01 -35.80
N LEU A 21 33.01 14.65 -37.07
CA LEU A 21 31.66 14.61 -37.62
C LEU A 21 30.78 13.57 -36.92
N TYR A 22 31.34 12.40 -36.60
CA TYR A 22 30.64 11.39 -35.81
C TYR A 22 30.25 11.90 -34.42
N LEU A 23 31.17 12.58 -33.70
CA LEU A 23 30.84 13.17 -32.41
C LEU A 23 29.74 14.23 -32.50
N ILE A 24 29.79 15.11 -33.51
CA ILE A 24 28.74 16.12 -33.73
C ILE A 24 27.39 15.44 -33.98
N TYR A 25 27.35 14.39 -34.81
CA TYR A 25 26.14 13.62 -35.05
C TYR A 25 25.59 13.02 -33.75
N SER A 26 26.42 12.30 -32.99
CA SER A 26 26.01 11.63 -31.76
C SER A 26 25.52 12.59 -30.69
N VAL A 27 26.16 13.75 -30.53
CA VAL A 27 25.71 14.80 -29.60
C VAL A 27 24.38 15.40 -30.06
N THR A 28 24.21 15.62 -31.36
CA THR A 28 22.98 16.17 -31.92
C THR A 28 21.82 15.18 -31.79
N ASP A 29 22.09 13.89 -32.02
CA ASP A 29 21.12 12.81 -31.85
C ASP A 29 20.71 12.69 -30.37
N PHE A 30 21.67 12.72 -29.44
CA PHE A 30 21.39 12.73 -28.01
C PHE A 30 20.56 13.94 -27.57
N LEU A 31 20.91 15.16 -27.99
CA LEU A 31 20.14 16.38 -27.64
C LEU A 31 18.72 16.40 -28.23
N ASN A 32 18.49 15.61 -29.28
CA ASN A 32 17.17 15.45 -29.90
C ASN A 32 16.44 14.19 -29.44
N SER A 33 17.10 13.28 -28.73
CA SER A 33 16.44 12.10 -28.16
C SER A 33 15.46 12.52 -27.06
N GLU A 34 14.37 11.76 -26.93
CA GLU A 34 13.41 11.96 -25.85
C GLU A 34 14.08 11.90 -24.48
N GLU A 35 15.12 11.06 -24.36
CA GLU A 35 15.90 10.82 -23.14
C GLU A 35 16.64 12.06 -22.61
N SER A 36 17.12 12.97 -23.47
CA SER A 36 17.74 14.23 -23.02
C SER A 36 16.75 15.31 -22.63
N ARG A 37 15.45 15.12 -22.97
CA ARG A 37 14.37 16.05 -22.67
C ARG A 37 13.56 15.66 -21.43
N ILE A 38 13.79 14.46 -20.88
CA ILE A 38 13.14 13.99 -19.65
C ILE A 38 13.58 14.90 -18.51
N LYS A 39 12.63 15.66 -17.99
CA LYS A 39 12.81 16.49 -16.79
C LYS A 39 12.38 15.70 -15.57
N VAL A 40 12.86 16.11 -14.40
CA VAL A 40 12.41 15.57 -13.10
C VAL A 40 10.88 15.59 -12.99
N THR A 41 10.23 16.62 -13.54
CA THR A 41 8.77 16.77 -13.58
C THR A 41 8.06 15.66 -14.34
N ASP A 42 8.70 15.06 -15.35
CA ASP A 42 8.10 14.00 -16.15
C ASP A 42 8.08 12.69 -15.34
N TYR A 43 9.14 12.44 -14.56
CA TYR A 43 9.15 11.34 -13.57
C TYR A 43 8.13 11.55 -12.45
N GLU A 44 7.97 12.79 -11.94
CA GLU A 44 6.95 13.11 -10.94
C GLU A 44 5.53 12.82 -11.47
N GLN A 45 5.25 13.19 -12.72
CA GLN A 45 3.97 12.88 -13.36
C GLN A 45 3.75 11.38 -13.55
N GLU A 46 4.78 10.63 -13.95
CA GLU A 46 4.70 9.18 -14.10
C GLU A 46 4.43 8.49 -12.75
N ILE A 47 5.14 8.89 -11.70
CA ILE A 47 4.94 8.37 -10.33
C ILE A 47 3.52 8.67 -9.87
N PHE A 48 3.06 9.91 -10.03
CA PHE A 48 1.70 10.31 -9.64
C PHE A 48 0.62 9.54 -10.40
N GLN A 49 0.85 9.23 -11.69
CA GLN A 49 -0.06 8.39 -12.46
C GLN A 49 -0.09 6.96 -11.90
N LYS A 50 1.07 6.35 -11.66
CA LYS A 50 1.15 4.99 -11.09
C LYS A 50 0.52 4.90 -9.70
N GLU A 51 0.67 5.91 -8.85
CA GLU A 51 0.01 5.98 -7.54
C GLU A 51 -1.51 5.97 -7.69
N ARG A 52 -2.06 6.79 -8.60
CA ARG A 52 -3.51 6.81 -8.88
C ARG A 52 -4.01 5.47 -9.42
N ASP A 53 -3.25 4.84 -10.32
CA ASP A 53 -3.60 3.54 -10.89
C ASP A 53 -3.60 2.46 -9.80
N LEU A 54 -2.63 2.48 -8.88
CA LEU A 54 -2.57 1.58 -7.72
C LEU A 54 -3.77 1.78 -6.78
N ASP A 55 -4.13 3.02 -6.47
CA ASP A 55 -5.29 3.31 -5.62
C ASP A 55 -6.61 2.88 -6.27
N SER A 56 -6.72 3.03 -7.60
CA SER A 56 -7.88 2.52 -8.35
C SER A 56 -7.97 1.00 -8.27
N LEU A 57 -6.86 0.28 -8.49
CA LEU A 57 -6.79 -1.17 -8.42
C LEU A 57 -7.09 -1.70 -7.01
N ARG A 58 -6.57 -1.04 -5.97
CA ARG A 58 -6.89 -1.36 -4.56
C ARG A 58 -8.38 -1.24 -4.28
N ASN A 59 -9.00 -0.15 -4.74
CA ASN A 59 -10.44 0.07 -4.56
C ASN A 59 -11.29 -0.96 -5.32
N GLU A 60 -10.85 -1.39 -6.50
CA GLU A 60 -11.53 -2.42 -7.28
C GLU A 60 -11.39 -3.80 -6.64
N PHE A 61 -10.19 -4.16 -6.19
CA PHE A 61 -9.93 -5.40 -5.46
C PHE A 61 -10.80 -5.50 -4.20
N ASN A 62 -10.81 -4.44 -3.37
CA ASN A 62 -11.62 -4.39 -2.15
C ASN A 62 -13.14 -4.46 -2.43
N LYS A 63 -13.61 -4.02 -3.59
CA LYS A 63 -15.02 -4.15 -4.01
C LYS A 63 -15.37 -5.57 -4.46
N ASN A 64 -14.43 -6.26 -5.10
CA ASN A 64 -14.63 -7.58 -5.66
C ASN A 64 -14.50 -8.69 -4.60
N ASP A 65 -13.67 -8.49 -3.57
CA ASP A 65 -13.49 -9.44 -2.45
C ASP A 65 -14.73 -9.57 -1.55
N ILE A 66 -15.69 -8.65 -1.62
CA ILE A 66 -16.98 -8.76 -0.92
C ILE A 66 -17.84 -9.92 -1.48
N LYS A 67 -17.46 -10.57 -2.59
CA LYS A 67 -18.25 -11.62 -3.26
C LYS A 67 -17.82 -13.06 -3.02
N SER A 68 -16.73 -13.37 -2.29
CA SER A 68 -16.50 -14.76 -1.88
C SER A 68 -17.27 -15.04 -0.58
N SER A 69 -18.56 -15.36 -0.70
CA SER A 69 -19.41 -15.83 0.41
C SER A 69 -18.98 -17.20 0.99
N LEU A 70 -17.72 -17.59 0.81
CA LEU A 70 -17.14 -18.90 1.11
C LEU A 70 -15.92 -18.81 2.03
N GLU A 71 -15.37 -17.62 2.29
CA GLU A 71 -14.18 -17.46 3.13
C GLU A 71 -14.52 -16.59 4.35
N ASP A 72 -14.29 -17.15 5.55
CA ASP A 72 -14.50 -16.46 6.83
C ASP A 72 -13.42 -15.39 7.11
N ILE A 73 -12.42 -15.26 6.24
CA ILE A 73 -11.29 -14.32 6.36
C ILE A 73 -11.29 -13.42 5.12
N LYS A 74 -11.35 -12.10 5.34
CA LYS A 74 -11.19 -11.09 4.29
C LYS A 74 -9.71 -10.70 4.21
N LEU A 75 -9.19 -10.52 3.00
CA LEU A 75 -7.82 -10.07 2.76
C LEU A 75 -7.80 -8.64 2.21
N ASN A 76 -6.73 -7.91 2.51
CA ASN A 76 -6.37 -6.67 1.86
C ASN A 76 -5.68 -6.97 0.53
N PHE A 77 -5.57 -5.95 -0.33
CA PHE A 77 -4.84 -6.02 -1.60
C PHE A 77 -3.38 -6.52 -1.47
N ASP A 78 -2.72 -6.26 -0.34
CA ASP A 78 -1.35 -6.71 -0.06
C ASP A 78 -1.28 -8.15 0.50
N GLY A 79 -2.42 -8.83 0.63
CA GLY A 79 -2.54 -10.18 1.19
C GLY A 79 -2.56 -10.23 2.71
N THR A 80 -2.51 -9.09 3.41
CA THR A 80 -2.71 -9.08 4.86
C THR A 80 -4.17 -9.32 5.21
N PRO A 81 -4.47 -10.07 6.28
CA PRO A 81 -5.85 -10.24 6.70
C PRO A 81 -6.44 -8.93 7.20
N VAL A 82 -7.67 -8.67 6.81
CA VAL A 82 -8.49 -7.62 7.40
C VAL A 82 -8.89 -8.06 8.81
N SER A 83 -8.75 -7.16 9.78
CA SER A 83 -9.16 -7.42 11.14
C SER A 83 -10.35 -6.54 11.53
N TRP A 84 -11.21 -7.05 12.41
CA TRP A 84 -12.33 -6.32 12.96
C TRP A 84 -12.22 -6.21 14.47
N VAL A 85 -12.71 -5.10 15.00
CA VAL A 85 -12.84 -4.87 16.43
C VAL A 85 -14.26 -4.44 16.78
N ILE A 86 -14.68 -4.79 17.99
CA ILE A 86 -15.94 -4.31 18.56
C ILE A 86 -15.59 -3.22 19.57
N LYS A 87 -16.04 -1.99 19.33
CA LYS A 87 -15.89 -0.87 20.24
C LYS A 87 -17.14 -0.72 21.10
N ILE A 88 -16.91 -0.65 22.41
CA ILE A 88 -17.95 -0.50 23.43
C ILE A 88 -17.62 0.78 24.20
N ASN A 89 -18.54 1.73 24.25
CA ASN A 89 -18.34 2.96 25.02
C ASN A 89 -18.32 2.60 26.51
N ILE A 90 -17.30 3.07 27.24
CA ILE A 90 -17.18 2.78 28.67
C ILE A 90 -18.42 3.25 29.46
N LYS A 91 -19.08 4.32 29.00
CA LYS A 91 -20.28 4.87 29.63
C LYS A 91 -21.51 3.96 29.51
N ASP A 92 -21.53 3.07 28.52
CA ASP A 92 -22.64 2.16 28.26
C ASP A 92 -22.48 0.85 29.07
N ILE A 93 -21.35 0.65 29.75
CA ILE A 93 -21.08 -0.52 30.58
C ILE A 93 -21.68 -0.32 31.97
N ALA A 94 -22.63 -1.19 32.35
CA ALA A 94 -23.36 -1.08 33.62
C ALA A 94 -22.52 -1.42 34.88
N ILE A 95 -21.39 -2.12 34.70
CA ILE A 95 -20.45 -2.51 35.76
C ILE A 95 -19.12 -1.75 35.59
N SER A 96 -18.21 -1.89 36.56
CA SER A 96 -16.87 -1.31 36.41
C SER A 96 -16.15 -1.89 35.19
N GLU A 97 -15.42 -1.03 34.49
CA GLU A 97 -14.64 -1.38 33.30
C GLU A 97 -13.67 -2.54 33.56
N GLU A 98 -13.00 -2.55 34.71
CA GLU A 98 -12.11 -3.64 35.13
C GLU A 98 -12.84 -4.98 35.24
N THR A 99 -13.98 -5.01 35.94
CA THR A 99 -14.78 -6.23 36.10
C THR A 99 -15.37 -6.71 34.77
N PHE A 100 -15.78 -5.78 33.90
CA PHE A 100 -16.25 -6.11 32.56
C PHE A 100 -15.16 -6.78 31.72
N ARG A 101 -13.93 -6.25 31.77
CA ARG A 101 -12.78 -6.82 31.07
C ARG A 101 -12.34 -8.16 31.63
N GLU A 102 -12.40 -8.34 32.96
CA GLU A 102 -12.16 -9.64 33.57
C GLU A 102 -13.17 -10.69 33.13
N GLN A 103 -14.46 -10.34 33.03
CA GLN A 103 -15.49 -11.23 32.50
C GLN A 103 -15.17 -11.64 31.06
N LEU A 104 -14.87 -10.67 30.18
CA LEU A 104 -14.51 -10.95 28.80
C LEU A 104 -13.24 -11.81 28.69
N PHE A 105 -12.25 -11.55 29.53
CA PHE A 105 -11.01 -12.33 29.55
C PHE A 105 -11.23 -13.78 30.00
N ASN A 106 -12.11 -14.00 30.99
CA ASN A 106 -12.46 -15.34 31.48
C ASN A 106 -13.15 -16.19 30.40
N GLU A 107 -13.86 -15.56 29.47
CA GLU A 107 -14.45 -16.21 28.29
C GLU A 107 -13.45 -16.36 27.12
N GLY A 108 -12.21 -15.93 27.31
CA GLY A 108 -11.14 -16.03 26.32
C GLY A 108 -11.12 -14.89 25.29
N PHE A 109 -11.85 -13.80 25.52
CA PHE A 109 -11.85 -12.63 24.64
C PHE A 109 -10.71 -11.67 24.98
N GLN A 110 -10.04 -11.18 23.95
CA GLN A 110 -8.98 -10.18 24.09
C GLN A 110 -9.59 -8.79 24.16
N THR A 111 -9.10 -7.96 25.09
CA THR A 111 -9.58 -6.60 25.27
C THR A 111 -8.43 -5.60 25.30
N LEU A 112 -8.64 -4.47 24.64
CA LEU A 112 -7.79 -3.28 24.64
C LEU A 112 -8.60 -2.10 25.17
N ILE A 113 -7.93 -1.11 25.75
CA ILE A 113 -8.57 0.11 26.25
C ILE A 113 -8.08 1.30 25.46
N ASN A 114 -9.02 2.16 25.13
CA ASN A 114 -8.79 3.56 24.79
C ASN A 114 -9.60 4.42 25.76
N ASN A 115 -9.26 5.71 25.92
CA ASN A 115 -9.84 6.62 26.92
C ASN A 115 -11.37 6.58 27.03
N GLU A 116 -12.07 6.34 25.92
CA GLU A 116 -13.54 6.33 25.86
C GLU A 116 -14.15 4.95 25.54
N PHE A 117 -13.31 3.96 25.18
CA PHE A 117 -13.79 2.69 24.63
C PHE A 117 -13.05 1.49 25.19
N VAL A 118 -13.81 0.45 25.53
CA VAL A 118 -13.29 -0.93 25.60
C VAL A 118 -13.39 -1.52 24.19
N ILE A 119 -12.25 -1.98 23.68
CA ILE A 119 -12.13 -2.57 22.36
C ILE A 119 -11.96 -4.07 22.54
N VAL A 120 -12.83 -4.86 21.93
CA VAL A 120 -12.80 -6.32 21.98
C VAL A 120 -12.30 -6.87 20.64
N GLY A 121 -11.24 -7.67 20.66
CA GLY A 121 -10.52 -8.14 19.48
C GLY A 121 -9.01 -7.83 19.53
N PRO A 122 -8.30 -7.84 18.39
CA PRO A 122 -8.80 -7.93 17.00
C PRO A 122 -9.18 -9.34 16.55
N TYR A 123 -10.14 -9.43 15.62
CA TYR A 123 -10.63 -10.68 15.02
C TYR A 123 -10.43 -10.66 13.51
N VAL A 124 -9.67 -11.62 12.99
CA VAL A 124 -9.44 -11.82 11.54
C VAL A 124 -10.49 -12.73 10.92
N ASP A 125 -11.10 -13.58 11.75
CA ASP A 125 -12.08 -14.58 11.34
C ASP A 125 -13.48 -14.08 11.71
N LYS A 126 -14.35 -13.98 10.71
CA LYS A 126 -15.73 -13.54 10.86
C LYS A 126 -16.51 -14.43 11.82
N SER A 127 -16.27 -15.73 11.82
CA SER A 127 -16.95 -16.67 12.73
C SER A 127 -16.64 -16.36 14.20
N ARG A 128 -15.39 -15.96 14.49
CA ARG A 128 -15.00 -15.53 15.84
C ARG A 128 -15.66 -14.21 16.24
N LEU A 129 -15.76 -13.27 15.30
CA LEU A 129 -16.47 -12.01 15.52
C LEU A 129 -17.95 -12.26 15.85
N GLU A 130 -18.60 -13.15 15.11
CA GLU A 130 -20.01 -13.53 15.32
C GLU A 130 -20.24 -14.17 16.70
N ILE A 131 -19.34 -15.06 17.15
CA ILE A 131 -19.40 -15.67 18.50
C ILE A 131 -19.33 -14.60 19.59
N VAL A 132 -18.44 -13.62 19.45
CA VAL A 132 -18.27 -12.56 20.45
C VAL A 132 -19.48 -11.62 20.47
N LEU A 133 -20.01 -11.27 19.30
CA LEU A 133 -21.24 -10.48 19.20
C LEU A 133 -22.43 -11.19 19.84
N GLU A 134 -22.57 -12.50 19.61
CA GLU A 134 -23.62 -13.30 20.24
C GLU A 134 -23.44 -13.32 21.77
N TYR A 135 -22.22 -13.53 22.27
CA TYR A 135 -21.95 -13.46 23.70
C TYR A 135 -22.31 -12.10 24.30
N LEU A 136 -21.89 -11.00 23.66
CA LEU A 136 -22.16 -9.65 24.14
C LEU A 136 -23.67 -9.37 24.14
N ASN A 137 -24.38 -9.67 23.05
CA ASN A 137 -25.82 -9.44 22.97
C ASN A 137 -26.64 -10.25 23.99
N ASN A 138 -26.20 -11.48 24.29
CA ASN A 138 -26.94 -12.36 25.20
C ASN A 138 -26.62 -12.12 26.67
N ASN A 139 -25.40 -11.68 27.00
CA ASN A 139 -24.92 -11.59 28.38
C ASN A 139 -24.69 -10.16 28.87
N THR A 140 -24.75 -9.17 27.98
CA THR A 140 -24.51 -7.77 28.32
C THR A 140 -25.67 -6.91 27.83
N ALA A 141 -26.06 -5.90 28.62
CA ALA A 141 -27.10 -4.95 28.24
C ALA A 141 -26.52 -3.81 27.39
N LEU A 142 -25.88 -4.15 26.27
CA LEU A 142 -25.25 -3.20 25.36
C LEU A 142 -26.12 -3.01 24.11
N ASP A 143 -26.67 -1.81 23.93
CA ASP A 143 -27.59 -1.53 22.82
C ASP A 143 -26.88 -1.05 21.54
N ASN A 144 -25.64 -0.54 21.65
CA ASN A 144 -24.90 0.08 20.54
C ASN A 144 -23.46 -0.45 20.41
N LEU A 145 -23.31 -1.66 19.89
CA LEU A 145 -22.01 -2.20 19.53
C LEU A 145 -21.54 -1.62 18.19
N ILE A 146 -20.36 -1.00 18.17
CA ILE A 146 -19.77 -0.45 16.95
C ILE A 146 -18.71 -1.43 16.44
N ILE A 147 -18.90 -1.97 15.24
CA ILE A 147 -17.91 -2.85 14.58
C ILE A 147 -17.09 -1.99 13.62
N GLU A 148 -15.78 -2.01 13.76
CA GLU A 148 -14.86 -1.31 12.88
C GLU A 148 -13.79 -2.24 12.29
N GLU A 149 -13.41 -1.97 11.05
CA GLU A 149 -12.24 -2.55 10.39
C GLU A 149 -10.97 -1.88 10.94
N TRP A 150 -9.96 -2.68 11.32
CA TRP A 150 -8.68 -2.25 11.88
C TRP A 150 -7.53 -2.73 11.00
#